data_AF-K0F5U2-F1
#
_entry.id   AF-K0F5U2-F1
#
_cell.length_a   1.000
_cell.length_b   1.000
_cell.length_c   1.000
_cell.angle_alpha   90.00
_cell.angle_beta   90.00
_cell.angle_gamma   90.00
#
_symmetry.space_group_name_H-M   'P 1'
#
loop_
_entity.id
_entity.type
_entity.pdbx_description
1 polymer ?
#
loop_
_entity_poly.entity_id
_entity_poly.type
_entity_poly.pdbx_seq_one_letter_code
_entity_poly.pdbx_strand_id
1 'polypeptide(L)'
;MTPNTRRRPVEAIDQRSRTSTDCEKRVRRALTKLTKTGAPFTIDNVCDQAGVGRTFIYDKRRPELTKAVLAARDASQAAGSARAEQALDAETASWRERALNAEAVIASLRAAIRERDNRISDLTGQLYDPDGNHLIDENVRLRSLLTTLNQNLTKATTETRTLRRSLDGARANVRRERERNVTQMFCHDHPSR
;
A
#
# COMPACT_ATOMS: atom_id res chain seq x y z
N MET A 1 44.23 85.63 27.53
CA MET A 1 43.51 84.59 28.33
C MET A 1 43.60 83.28 27.57
N THR A 2 44.55 82.40 27.89
CA THR A 2 44.69 81.06 27.29
C THR A 2 43.81 80.09 28.06
N PRO A 3 42.59 79.75 27.59
CA PRO A 3 41.77 78.82 28.32
C PRO A 3 42.21 77.40 27.94
N ASN A 4 42.52 76.63 28.98
CA ASN A 4 42.07 75.25 29.04
C ASN A 4 42.76 74.19 28.14
N THR A 5 44.09 74.24 27.97
CA THR A 5 44.81 73.11 27.34
C THR A 5 44.92 71.89 28.27
N ARG A 6 44.77 72.03 29.60
CA ARG A 6 44.84 70.90 30.55
C ARG A 6 43.52 70.16 30.79
N ARG A 7 42.33 70.80 30.72
CA ARG A 7 41.08 70.02 30.79
C ARG A 7 40.81 69.27 29.49
N ARG A 8 41.25 69.76 28.32
CA ARG A 8 41.04 69.07 27.03
C ARG A 8 41.58 67.62 26.99
N PRO A 9 42.80 67.30 27.47
CA PRO A 9 43.30 65.93 27.57
C PRO A 9 42.47 65.06 28.51
N VAL A 10 42.12 65.58 29.69
CA VAL A 10 41.34 64.83 30.69
C VAL A 10 39.93 64.56 30.17
N GLU A 11 39.25 65.58 29.64
CA GLU A 11 37.93 65.47 29.00
C GLU A 11 37.95 64.47 27.82
N ALA A 12 39.02 64.47 27.01
CA ALA A 12 39.17 63.51 25.91
C ALA A 12 39.39 62.07 26.39
N ILE A 13 40.14 61.87 27.47
CA ILE A 13 40.34 60.56 28.11
C ILE A 13 39.03 60.07 28.72
N ASP A 14 38.32 60.93 29.45
CA ASP A 14 37.02 60.63 30.04
C ASP A 14 36.00 60.25 28.97
N GLN A 15 35.94 60.99 27.86
CA GLN A 15 35.06 60.68 26.74
C GLN A 15 35.39 59.33 26.10
N ARG A 16 36.68 58.98 25.95
CA ARG A 16 37.12 57.66 25.47
C ARG A 16 36.74 56.54 26.45
N SER A 17 36.79 56.81 27.76
CA SER A 17 36.40 55.83 28.78
C SER A 17 34.88 55.56 28.75
N ARG A 18 34.06 56.61 28.62
CA ARG A 18 32.60 56.51 28.52
C ARG A 18 32.17 55.76 27.26
N THR A 19 32.72 56.16 26.11
CA THR A 19 32.45 55.46 24.83
C THR A 19 32.86 53.99 24.88
N SER A 20 34.00 53.65 25.52
CA SER A 20 34.41 52.25 25.68
C SER A 20 33.46 51.44 26.55
N THR A 21 32.98 52.01 27.66
CA THR A 21 32.04 51.31 28.55
C THR A 21 30.67 51.14 27.89
N ASP A 22 30.22 52.12 27.10
CA ASP A 22 28.98 52.01 26.33
C ASP A 22 29.07 50.99 25.19
N CYS A 23 30.18 50.95 24.45
CA CYS A 23 30.43 49.89 23.46
C CYS A 23 30.41 48.50 24.10
N GLU A 24 30.99 48.34 25.30
CA GLU A 24 31.00 47.07 26.04
C GLU A 24 29.59 46.64 26.45
N LYS A 25 28.78 47.58 26.96
CA LYS A 25 27.37 47.34 27.29
C LYS A 25 26.57 46.93 26.06
N ARG A 26 26.81 47.54 24.89
CA ARG A 26 26.18 47.17 23.62
C ARG A 26 26.54 45.74 23.18
N VAL A 27 27.82 45.36 23.28
CA VAL A 27 28.25 43.98 22.98
C VAL A 27 27.58 42.98 23.92
N ARG A 28 27.53 43.25 25.23
CA ARG A 28 26.83 42.35 26.18
C ARG A 28 25.34 42.22 25.86
N ARG A 29 24.66 43.33 25.54
CA ARG A 29 23.24 43.30 25.12
C ARG A 29 23.04 42.51 23.83
N ALA A 30 23.94 42.69 22.85
CA ALA A 30 23.91 41.94 21.59
C ALA A 30 24.08 40.44 21.83
N LEU A 31 25.03 40.04 22.68
CA LEU A 31 25.21 38.64 23.08
C LEU A 31 23.94 38.08 23.73
N THR A 32 23.35 38.77 24.71
CA THR A 32 22.10 38.31 25.36
C THR A 32 20.96 38.13 24.35
N LYS A 33 20.86 39.02 23.36
CA LYS A 33 19.83 38.93 22.32
C LYS A 33 20.08 37.73 21.40
N LEU A 34 21.32 37.55 20.93
CA LEU A 34 21.71 36.46 20.03
C LEU A 34 21.61 35.09 20.70
N THR A 35 22.03 34.96 21.95
CA THR A 35 21.88 33.71 22.72
C THR A 35 20.41 33.38 22.95
N LYS A 36 19.55 34.38 23.19
CA LYS A 36 18.10 34.19 23.34
C LYS A 36 17.43 33.72 22.05
N THR A 37 17.94 34.10 20.87
CA THR A 37 17.42 33.61 19.59
C THR A 37 17.62 32.10 19.43
N GLY A 38 18.63 31.52 20.10
CA GLY A 38 18.93 30.09 20.04
C GLY A 38 19.49 29.61 18.70
N ALA A 39 19.66 30.51 17.73
CA ALA A 39 20.30 30.24 16.46
C ALA A 39 21.82 30.38 16.58
N PRO A 40 22.61 29.55 15.87
CA PRO A 40 24.06 29.71 15.78
C PRO A 40 24.40 31.09 15.22
N PHE A 41 25.29 31.82 15.89
CA PHE A 41 25.76 33.13 15.41
C PHE A 41 27.28 33.17 15.25
N THR A 42 27.74 34.16 14.48
CA THR A 42 29.16 34.46 14.25
C THR A 42 29.55 35.74 14.98
N ILE A 43 30.85 36.02 15.02
CA ILE A 43 31.37 37.27 15.59
C ILE A 43 30.89 38.48 14.79
N ASP A 44 30.66 38.33 13.49
CA ASP A 44 30.11 39.38 12.64
C ASP A 44 28.70 39.76 13.06
N ASN A 45 27.86 38.77 13.37
CA ASN A 45 26.52 39.02 13.90
C ASN A 45 26.58 39.81 15.21
N VAL A 46 27.58 39.55 16.07
CA VAL A 46 27.79 40.31 17.31
C VAL A 46 28.22 41.74 16.99
N CYS A 47 29.13 41.92 16.04
CA CYS A 47 29.61 43.24 15.59
C CYS A 47 28.47 44.09 15.02
N ASP A 48 27.66 43.51 14.13
CA ASP A 48 26.53 44.16 13.48
C ASP A 48 25.44 44.51 14.50
N GLN A 49 25.11 43.58 15.40
CA GLN A 49 24.07 43.80 16.41
C GLN A 49 24.49 44.79 17.49
N ALA A 50 25.78 44.89 17.80
CA ALA A 50 26.32 45.84 18.78
C ALA A 50 26.73 47.18 18.17
N GLY A 51 26.96 47.26 16.86
CA GLY A 51 27.52 48.43 16.18
C GLY A 51 28.98 48.68 16.59
N VAL A 52 29.80 47.64 16.63
CA VAL A 52 31.24 47.71 16.95
C VAL A 52 32.06 46.95 15.90
N GLY A 53 33.30 47.36 15.66
CA GLY A 53 34.21 46.60 14.79
C GLY A 53 34.85 45.40 15.49
N ARG A 54 35.31 44.40 14.72
CA ARG A 54 35.99 43.20 15.23
C ARG A 54 37.14 43.52 16.19
N THR A 55 37.93 44.56 15.89
CA THR A 55 39.07 44.99 16.71
C THR A 55 38.67 45.37 18.14
N PHE A 56 37.44 45.86 18.35
CA PHE A 56 36.95 46.18 19.69
C PHE A 56 36.70 44.91 20.53
N ILE A 57 36.25 43.83 19.90
CA ILE A 57 36.02 42.55 20.56
C ILE A 57 37.36 41.88 20.89
N TYR A 58 38.33 41.96 19.98
CA TYR A 58 39.67 41.35 20.14
C TYR A 58 40.70 42.25 20.83
N ASP A 59 40.29 43.36 21.46
CA ASP A 59 41.21 44.25 22.15
C ASP A 59 41.86 43.52 23.35
N LYS A 60 43.20 43.46 23.36
CA LYS A 60 44.00 42.86 24.44
C LYS A 60 43.75 43.52 25.80
N ARG A 61 43.24 44.75 25.84
CA ARG A 61 42.84 45.45 27.07
C ARG A 61 41.59 44.87 27.73
N ARG A 62 40.84 44.02 27.01
CA ARG A 62 39.51 43.51 27.39
C ARG A 62 39.40 41.99 27.20
N PRO A 63 40.32 41.20 27.77
CA PRO A 63 40.35 39.75 27.52
C PRO A 63 39.05 39.05 27.94
N GLU A 64 38.41 39.54 29.01
CA GLU A 64 37.14 38.98 29.50
C GLU A 64 35.97 39.20 28.53
N LEU A 65 35.94 40.33 27.79
CA LEU A 65 34.93 40.57 26.76
C LEU A 65 35.15 39.62 25.58
N THR A 66 36.39 39.48 25.12
CA THR A 66 36.75 38.56 24.04
C THR A 66 36.36 37.12 24.40
N LYS A 67 36.75 36.66 25.59
CA LYS A 67 36.40 35.32 26.10
C LYS A 67 34.89 35.12 26.17
N ALA A 68 34.13 36.10 26.68
CA ALA A 68 32.68 36.00 26.76
C ALA A 68 32.01 35.89 25.37
N VAL A 69 32.48 36.67 24.39
CA VAL A 69 31.96 36.60 23.01
C VAL A 69 32.29 35.25 22.37
N LEU A 70 33.53 34.79 22.50
CA LEU A 70 33.95 33.50 21.93
C LEU A 70 33.21 32.34 22.58
N ALA A 71 33.14 32.29 23.91
CA ALA A 71 32.43 31.25 24.64
C ALA A 71 30.93 31.22 24.27
N ALA A 72 30.27 32.38 24.15
CA ALA A 72 28.87 32.45 23.75
C ALA A 72 28.66 31.97 22.30
N ARG A 73 29.58 32.33 21.39
CA ARG A 73 29.55 31.90 19.99
C ARG A 73 29.79 30.40 19.87
N ASP A 74 30.78 29.86 20.56
CA ASP A 74 31.12 28.43 20.52
C ASP A 74 29.98 27.60 21.15
N ALA A 75 29.39 28.05 22.26
CA ALA A 75 28.21 27.42 22.86
C ALA A 75 27.00 27.44 21.90
N SER A 76 26.78 28.55 21.20
CA SER A 76 25.70 28.70 20.22
C SER A 76 25.89 27.78 19.00
N GLN A 77 27.13 27.63 18.52
CA GLN A 77 27.46 26.71 17.42
C GLN A 77 27.38 25.23 17.82
N ALA A 78 27.85 24.89 19.02
CA ALA A 78 27.72 23.54 19.57
C ALA A 78 26.24 23.16 19.74
N ALA A 79 25.40 24.05 20.29
CA ALA A 79 23.97 23.82 20.41
C ALA A 79 23.27 23.66 19.05
N GLY A 80 23.64 24.48 18.06
CA GLY A 80 23.11 24.37 16.70
C GLY A 80 23.48 23.03 16.03
N SER A 81 24.73 22.60 16.18
CA SER A 81 25.22 21.34 15.62
C SER A 81 24.55 20.13 16.28
N ALA A 82 24.48 20.11 17.62
CA ALA A 82 23.82 19.05 18.36
C ALA A 82 22.33 18.92 17.99
N ARG A 83 21.63 20.05 17.76
CA ARG A 83 20.23 20.03 17.33
C ARG A 83 20.07 19.49 15.90
N ALA A 84 21.00 19.81 15.00
CA ALA A 84 21.00 19.29 13.64
C ALA A 84 21.27 17.78 13.63
N GLU A 85 22.24 17.31 14.42
CA GLU A 85 22.53 15.88 14.60
C GLU A 85 21.31 15.13 15.15
N GLN A 86 20.68 15.63 16.22
CA GLN A 86 19.46 15.03 16.77
C GLN A 86 18.30 14.98 15.77
N ALA A 87 18.16 16.00 14.92
CA ALA A 87 17.13 16.00 13.88
C ALA A 87 17.40 14.93 12.81
N LEU A 88 18.66 14.78 12.39
CA LEU A 88 19.08 13.74 11.45
C LEU A 88 18.92 12.33 12.05
N ASP A 89 19.28 12.15 13.32
CA ASP A 89 19.11 10.87 14.03
C ASP A 89 17.62 10.51 14.16
N ALA A 90 16.76 11.48 14.50
CA ALA A 90 15.32 11.26 14.58
C ALA A 90 14.72 10.94 13.21
N GLU A 91 15.15 11.64 12.15
CA GLU A 91 14.70 11.38 10.79
C GLU A 91 15.13 10.00 10.30
N THR A 92 16.41 9.65 10.48
CA THR A 92 16.94 8.33 10.08
C THR A 92 16.28 7.19 10.85
N ALA A 93 16.01 7.36 12.15
CA ALA A 93 15.25 6.40 12.94
C ALA A 93 13.82 6.21 12.38
N SER A 94 13.13 7.30 12.02
CA SER A 94 11.80 7.24 11.40
C SER A 94 11.80 6.52 10.05
N TRP A 95 12.78 6.79 9.19
CA TRP A 95 12.90 6.10 7.90
C TRP A 95 13.20 4.61 8.09
N ARG A 96 14.07 4.26 9.05
CA ARG A 96 14.40 2.87 9.38
C ARG A 96 13.17 2.11 9.89
N GLU A 97 12.39 2.71 10.78
CA GLU A 97 11.16 2.11 11.28
C GLU A 97 10.15 1.89 10.14
N ARG A 98 9.96 2.88 9.27
CA ARG A 98 9.07 2.75 8.11
C ARG A 98 9.54 1.69 7.12
N ALA A 99 10.84 1.55 6.90
CA ALA A 99 11.40 0.49 6.07
C ALA A 99 11.12 -0.91 6.66
N LEU A 100 11.37 -1.09 7.96
CA LEU A 100 11.09 -2.35 8.66
C LEU A 100 9.59 -2.71 8.64
N ASN A 101 8.72 -1.72 8.87
CA ASN A 101 7.27 -1.91 8.78
C ASN A 101 6.84 -2.30 7.36
N ALA A 102 7.41 -1.68 6.32
CA ALA A 102 7.14 -2.03 4.93
C ALA A 102 7.63 -3.45 4.59
N GLU A 103 8.81 -3.86 5.06
CA GLU A 103 9.33 -5.22 4.90
C GLU A 103 8.42 -6.26 5.55
N ALA A 104 7.92 -5.99 6.76
CA ALA A 104 6.99 -6.87 7.46
C ALA A 104 5.66 -7.03 6.69
N VAL A 105 5.12 -5.93 6.12
CA VAL A 105 3.91 -5.97 5.28
C VAL A 105 4.15 -6.74 3.98
N ILE A 106 5.30 -6.54 3.33
CA ILE A 106 5.63 -7.29 2.11
C ILE A 106 5.76 -8.79 2.41
N ALA A 107 6.39 -9.15 3.53
CA ALA A 107 6.52 -10.54 3.94
C ALA A 107 5.16 -11.20 4.21
N SER A 108 4.25 -10.50 4.90
CA SER A 108 2.90 -11.02 5.18
C SER A 108 2.07 -11.16 3.90
N LEU A 109 2.14 -10.19 2.99
CA LEU A 109 1.46 -10.27 1.68
C LEU A 109 2.01 -11.42 0.83
N ARG A 110 3.32 -11.63 0.80
CA ARG A 110 3.94 -12.78 0.11
C ARG A 110 3.52 -14.12 0.70
N ALA A 111 3.34 -14.21 2.01
CA ALA A 111 2.78 -15.41 2.65
C ALA A 111 1.31 -15.61 2.24
N ALA A 112 0.51 -14.55 2.25
CA ALA A 112 -0.90 -14.62 1.88
C ALA A 112 -1.14 -14.89 0.38
N ILE A 113 -0.22 -14.50 -0.51
CA ILE A 113 -0.26 -14.87 -1.93
C ILE A 113 0.04 -16.35 -2.07
N ARG A 114 1.11 -16.86 -1.45
CA ARG A 114 1.45 -18.29 -1.50
C ARG A 114 0.34 -19.19 -0.98
N GLU A 115 -0.32 -18.80 0.12
CA GLU A 115 -1.45 -19.55 0.65
C GLU A 115 -2.61 -19.61 -0.34
N ARG A 116 -2.92 -18.49 -1.00
CA ARG A 116 -3.96 -18.44 -2.04
C ARG A 116 -3.58 -19.25 -3.27
N ASP A 117 -2.34 -19.18 -3.71
CA ASP A 117 -1.85 -19.95 -4.86
C ASP A 117 -1.92 -21.46 -4.57
N ASN A 118 -1.54 -21.88 -3.37
CA ASN A 118 -1.68 -23.27 -2.93
C ASN A 118 -3.15 -23.70 -2.92
N ARG A 119 -4.05 -22.85 -2.42
CA ARG A 119 -5.48 -23.14 -2.40
C ARG A 119 -6.08 -23.20 -3.81
N ILE A 120 -5.65 -22.33 -4.71
CA ILE A 120 -6.04 -22.37 -6.13
C ILE A 120 -5.51 -23.66 -6.76
N SER A 121 -4.26 -24.06 -6.48
CA SER A 121 -3.70 -25.31 -6.98
C SER A 121 -4.47 -26.54 -6.48
N ASP A 122 -4.86 -26.56 -5.21
CA ASP A 122 -5.68 -27.63 -4.64
C ASP A 122 -7.07 -27.69 -5.29
N LEU A 123 -7.77 -26.54 -5.37
CA LEU A 123 -9.09 -26.46 -5.98
C LEU A 123 -9.07 -26.77 -7.47
N THR A 124 -8.02 -26.39 -8.19
CA THR A 124 -7.86 -26.73 -9.61
C THR A 124 -7.54 -28.21 -9.79
N GLY A 125 -6.76 -28.83 -8.89
CA GLY A 125 -6.57 -30.28 -8.84
C GLY A 125 -7.88 -31.05 -8.65
N GLN A 126 -8.78 -30.55 -7.81
CA GLN A 126 -10.11 -31.13 -7.57
C GLN A 126 -11.04 -31.07 -8.80
N LEU A 127 -10.70 -30.30 -9.84
CA LEU A 127 -11.44 -30.30 -11.11
C LEU A 127 -11.09 -31.49 -12.02
N TYR A 128 -10.13 -32.33 -11.62
CA TYR A 128 -9.72 -33.52 -12.35
C TYR A 128 -10.21 -34.79 -11.64
N ASP A 129 -10.57 -35.80 -12.42
CA ASP A 129 -10.83 -37.14 -11.93
C ASP A 129 -9.50 -37.91 -11.66
N PRO A 130 -9.54 -39.10 -11.04
CA PRO A 130 -8.34 -39.91 -10.79
C PRO A 130 -7.58 -40.35 -12.05
N ASP A 131 -8.23 -40.36 -13.22
CA ASP A 131 -7.64 -40.71 -14.51
C ASP A 131 -7.03 -39.49 -15.22
N GLY A 132 -7.16 -38.29 -14.63
CA GLY A 132 -6.65 -37.03 -15.17
C GLY A 132 -7.58 -36.35 -16.17
N ASN A 133 -8.83 -36.81 -16.31
CA ASN A 133 -9.82 -36.13 -17.13
C ASN A 133 -10.41 -34.94 -16.37
N HIS A 134 -10.62 -33.85 -17.09
CA HIS A 134 -11.26 -32.67 -16.53
C HIS A 134 -12.77 -32.95 -16.32
N LEU A 135 -13.23 -32.83 -15.07
CA LEU A 135 -14.59 -33.22 -14.65
C LEU A 135 -15.70 -32.48 -15.41
N ILE A 136 -15.45 -31.23 -15.85
CA ILE A 136 -16.41 -30.48 -16.66
C ILE A 136 -16.60 -31.14 -18.02
N ASP A 137 -15.53 -31.59 -18.64
CA ASP A 137 -15.57 -32.20 -19.98
C ASP A 137 -16.25 -33.57 -19.92
N GLU A 138 -15.95 -34.35 -18.88
CA GLU A 138 -16.65 -35.62 -18.65
C GLU A 138 -18.13 -35.39 -18.34
N ASN A 139 -18.50 -34.33 -17.61
CA ASN A 139 -19.91 -33.98 -17.40
C ASN A 139 -20.62 -33.63 -18.72
N VAL A 140 -19.98 -32.88 -19.61
CA VAL A 140 -20.50 -32.56 -20.95
C VAL A 140 -20.68 -33.84 -21.77
N ARG A 141 -19.70 -34.75 -21.73
CA ARG A 141 -19.76 -36.05 -22.41
C ARG A 141 -20.89 -36.93 -21.88
N LEU A 142 -21.03 -37.05 -20.56
CA LEU A 142 -22.10 -37.84 -19.95
C LEU A 142 -23.49 -37.26 -20.30
N ARG A 143 -23.64 -35.94 -20.35
CA ARG A 143 -24.88 -35.29 -20.79
C ARG A 143 -25.20 -35.56 -22.26
N SER A 144 -24.21 -35.57 -23.14
CA SER A 144 -24.44 -35.90 -24.56
C SER A 144 -24.83 -37.36 -24.72
N LEU A 145 -24.14 -38.28 -24.04
CA LEU A 145 -24.46 -39.71 -24.02
C LEU A 145 -25.88 -39.99 -23.49
N LEU A 146 -26.26 -39.35 -22.38
CA LEU A 146 -27.62 -39.46 -21.84
C LEU A 146 -28.67 -38.97 -22.83
N THR A 147 -28.39 -37.87 -23.54
CA THR A 147 -29.29 -37.34 -24.56
C THR A 147 -29.47 -38.33 -25.71
N THR A 148 -28.38 -38.90 -26.23
CA THR A 148 -28.43 -39.91 -27.29
C THR A 148 -29.13 -41.19 -26.82
N LEU A 149 -28.87 -41.65 -25.60
CA LEU A 149 -29.51 -42.83 -25.05
C LEU A 149 -31.02 -42.63 -24.88
N ASN A 150 -31.45 -41.46 -24.39
CA ASN A 150 -32.85 -41.11 -24.28
C ASN A 150 -33.53 -41.06 -25.65
N GLN A 151 -32.90 -40.47 -26.67
CA GLN A 151 -33.41 -40.48 -28.04
C GLN A 151 -33.57 -41.90 -28.58
N ASN A 152 -32.57 -42.76 -28.37
CA ASN A 152 -32.61 -44.16 -28.78
C ASN A 152 -33.71 -44.94 -28.04
N LEU A 153 -33.90 -44.70 -26.74
CA LEU A 153 -34.97 -45.28 -25.94
C LEU A 153 -36.34 -44.83 -26.48
N THR A 154 -36.54 -43.54 -26.74
CA THR A 154 -37.78 -43.03 -27.35
C THR A 154 -38.03 -43.67 -28.71
N LYS A 155 -37.00 -43.78 -29.57
CA LYS A 155 -37.13 -44.45 -30.86
C LYS A 155 -37.54 -45.92 -30.70
N ALA A 156 -36.83 -46.69 -29.89
CA ALA A 156 -37.14 -48.10 -29.66
C ALA A 156 -38.54 -48.31 -29.04
N THR A 157 -38.96 -47.44 -28.12
CA THR A 157 -40.32 -47.49 -27.54
C THR A 157 -41.40 -47.15 -28.57
N THR A 158 -41.14 -46.22 -29.48
CA THR A 158 -42.07 -45.94 -30.59
C THR A 158 -42.15 -47.10 -31.58
N GLU A 159 -41.01 -47.70 -31.94
CA GLU A 159 -40.93 -48.86 -32.84
C GLU A 159 -41.61 -50.10 -32.24
N THR A 160 -41.40 -50.38 -30.96
CA THR A 160 -42.13 -51.47 -30.29
C THR A 160 -43.63 -51.21 -30.24
N ARG A 161 -44.08 -49.96 -30.06
CA ARG A 161 -45.51 -49.60 -30.11
C ARG A 161 -46.09 -49.71 -31.52
N THR A 162 -45.35 -49.40 -32.57
CA THR A 162 -45.81 -49.59 -33.97
C THR A 162 -45.92 -51.08 -34.30
N LEU A 163 -44.92 -51.88 -33.93
CA LEU A 163 -44.93 -53.33 -34.13
C LEU A 163 -46.06 -54.01 -33.37
N ARG A 164 -46.32 -53.63 -32.11
CA ARG A 164 -47.46 -54.15 -31.34
C ARG A 164 -48.81 -53.85 -32.02
N ARG A 165 -49.02 -52.61 -32.47
CA ARG A 165 -50.24 -52.22 -33.21
C ARG A 165 -50.40 -53.00 -34.52
N SER A 166 -49.31 -53.20 -35.25
CA SER A 166 -49.31 -53.99 -36.49
C SER A 166 -49.68 -55.45 -36.22
N LEU A 167 -49.10 -56.06 -35.17
CA LEU A 167 -49.41 -57.43 -34.74
C LEU A 167 -50.88 -57.58 -34.33
N ASP A 168 -51.41 -56.64 -33.55
CA ASP A 168 -52.82 -56.66 -33.12
C ASP A 168 -53.76 -56.50 -34.33
N GLY A 169 -53.42 -55.63 -35.29
CA GLY A 169 -54.14 -55.49 -36.56
C GLY A 169 -54.14 -56.79 -37.39
N ALA A 170 -52.99 -57.44 -37.53
CA ALA A 170 -52.86 -58.73 -38.22
C ALA A 170 -53.69 -59.82 -37.52
N ARG A 171 -53.64 -59.90 -36.18
CA ARG A 171 -54.45 -60.83 -35.39
C ARG A 171 -55.95 -60.57 -35.55
N ALA A 172 -56.38 -59.32 -35.55
CA ALA A 172 -57.77 -58.94 -35.76
C ALA A 172 -58.25 -59.26 -37.19
N ASN A 173 -57.39 -59.09 -38.21
CA ASN A 173 -57.67 -59.52 -39.58
C ASN A 173 -57.87 -61.04 -39.64
N VAL A 174 -56.94 -61.83 -39.08
CA VAL A 174 -57.06 -63.30 -39.05
C VAL A 174 -58.34 -63.74 -38.33
N ARG A 175 -58.70 -63.08 -37.22
CA ARG A 175 -59.95 -63.34 -36.51
C ARG A 175 -61.19 -63.04 -37.38
N ARG A 176 -61.23 -61.89 -38.04
CA ARG A 176 -62.33 -61.51 -38.95
C ARG A 176 -62.47 -62.45 -40.14
N GLU A 177 -61.37 -62.86 -40.76
CA GLU A 177 -61.39 -63.83 -41.86
C GLU A 177 -61.92 -65.19 -41.39
N ARG A 178 -61.53 -65.64 -40.20
CA ARG A 178 -62.11 -66.85 -39.60
C ARG A 178 -63.61 -66.71 -39.34
N GLU A 179 -64.05 -65.60 -38.75
CA GLU A 179 -65.48 -65.34 -38.49
C GLU A 179 -66.29 -65.29 -39.81
N ARG A 180 -65.77 -64.61 -40.85
CA ARG A 180 -66.38 -64.59 -42.19
C ARG A 180 -66.49 -65.97 -42.82
N ASN A 181 -65.41 -66.75 -42.80
CA ASN A 181 -65.41 -68.11 -43.33
C ASN A 181 -66.43 -68.98 -42.60
N VAL A 182 -66.51 -68.87 -41.27
CA VAL A 182 -67.52 -69.56 -40.45
C VAL A 182 -68.94 -69.13 -40.84
N THR A 183 -69.22 -67.82 -40.96
CA THR A 183 -70.53 -67.32 -41.39
C THR A 183 -70.89 -67.81 -42.79
N GLN A 184 -69.94 -67.80 -43.74
CA GLN A 184 -70.15 -68.30 -45.11
C GLN A 184 -70.52 -69.79 -45.14
N MET A 185 -69.81 -70.61 -44.37
CA MET A 185 -70.14 -72.04 -44.27
C MET A 185 -71.57 -72.24 -43.74
N PHE A 186 -71.95 -71.53 -42.67
CA PHE A 186 -73.28 -71.69 -42.07
C PHE A 186 -74.43 -71.01 -42.84
N CYS A 187 -74.18 -69.93 -43.59
CA CYS A 187 -75.23 -69.33 -44.43
C CYS A 187 -75.45 -70.11 -45.74
N HIS A 188 -74.44 -70.80 -46.25
CA HIS A 188 -74.59 -71.75 -47.36
C HIS A 188 -75.26 -73.06 -46.96
N ASP A 189 -75.28 -73.41 -45.67
CA ASP A 189 -75.97 -74.59 -45.16
C ASP A 189 -77.49 -74.37 -44.97
N HIS A 190 -77.99 -73.13 -45.10
CA HIS A 190 -79.43 -72.83 -45.02
C HIS A 190 -79.98 -71.98 -46.19
N PRO A 191 -79.95 -72.46 -47.45
CA PRO A 191 -80.86 -71.98 -48.48
C PRO A 191 -82.15 -72.79 -48.38
N SER A 192 -83.15 -72.16 -47.76
CA SER A 192 -84.59 -72.32 -47.98
C SER A 192 -85.06 -73.53 -48.82
N ARG A 193 -85.56 -74.55 -48.13
CA ARG A 193 -86.81 -75.20 -48.53
C ARG A 193 -87.93 -74.57 -47.70
#